data_AF-A0A653DWN3-F1
#
_entry.id   AF-A0A653DWN3-F1
#
_cell.length_a   1.000
_cell.length_b   1.000
_cell.length_c   1.000
_cell.angle_alpha   90.00
_cell.angle_beta   90.00
_cell.angle_gamma   90.00
#
_symmetry.space_group_name_H-M   'P 1'
#
loop_
_entity.id
_entity.type
_entity.pdbx_description
1 polymer ?
#
loop_
_entity_poly.entity_id
_entity_poly.type
_entity_poly.pdbx_seq_one_letter_code
_entity_poly.pdbx_strand_id
1 'polypeptide(L)'
;MSENEEPILYVLVVGFHHKKGCQVEYSYPDLYPGHPNECPPGWKYLPTLALPDGSHNYDTDTVFFHLPSLTSPKQTVYGYPVFDKFLWRKSKIKPQT
;
A
#
# COMPACT_ATOMS: atom_id res chain seq x y z
N MET A 1 -5.66 -24.40 -11.51
CA MET A 1 -5.87 -23.31 -10.53
C MET A 1 -6.59 -23.96 -9.37
N SER A 2 -5.96 -24.08 -8.22
CA SER A 2 -6.55 -24.68 -7.02
C SER A 2 -7.66 -23.75 -6.50
N GLU A 3 -8.84 -24.31 -6.21
CA GLU A 3 -10.07 -23.60 -5.80
C GLU A 3 -10.00 -22.85 -4.45
N ASN A 4 -8.81 -22.72 -3.84
CA ASN A 4 -8.65 -22.21 -2.48
C ASN A 4 -7.56 -21.12 -2.35
N GLU A 5 -7.15 -20.49 -3.45
CA GLU A 5 -6.29 -19.30 -3.40
C GLU A 5 -7.16 -18.07 -3.13
N GLU A 6 -6.95 -17.42 -1.98
CA GLU A 6 -7.56 -16.12 -1.72
C GLU A 6 -7.09 -15.13 -2.80
N PRO A 7 -8.01 -14.46 -3.53
CA PRO A 7 -7.63 -13.59 -4.63
C PRO A 7 -6.90 -12.32 -4.18
N ILE A 8 -7.00 -11.98 -2.89
CA ILE A 8 -6.39 -10.81 -2.27
C ILE A 8 -5.28 -11.29 -1.34
N LEU A 9 -4.03 -10.96 -1.67
CA LEU A 9 -2.88 -11.34 -0.84
C LEU A 9 -2.67 -10.40 0.36
N TYR A 10 -2.86 -9.09 0.16
CA TYR A 10 -2.62 -8.07 1.17
C TYR A 10 -3.58 -6.89 1.01
N VAL A 11 -4.03 -6.34 2.13
CA VAL A 11 -4.71 -5.04 2.22
C VAL A 11 -3.78 -4.07 2.94
N LEU A 12 -3.50 -2.93 2.31
CA LEU A 12 -2.50 -1.98 2.79
C LEU A 12 -3.10 -0.58 2.88
N VAL A 13 -2.69 0.17 3.91
CA VAL A 13 -2.87 1.63 3.97
C VAL A 13 -1.50 2.25 3.82
N VAL A 14 -1.35 3.15 2.85
CA VAL A 14 -0.11 3.88 2.59
C VAL A 14 -0.36 5.36 2.82
N GLY A 15 0.48 5.97 3.63
CA GLY A 15 0.46 7.39 3.94
C GLY A 15 1.74 8.09 3.49
N PHE A 16 1.80 9.39 3.73
CA PHE A 16 2.95 10.22 3.42
C PHE A 16 3.44 10.98 4.66
N HIS A 17 4.73 10.82 4.97
CA HIS A 17 5.40 11.55 6.04
C HIS A 17 6.41 12.53 5.45
N HIS A 18 6.28 13.82 5.74
CA HIS A 18 7.07 14.90 5.12
C HIS A 18 8.61 14.76 5.21
N LYS A 19 9.13 13.98 6.19
CA LYS A 19 10.57 13.67 6.30
C LYS A 19 10.99 12.32 5.72
N LYS A 20 10.06 11.36 5.60
CA LYS A 20 10.36 9.95 5.29
C LYS A 20 9.78 9.49 3.96
N GLY A 21 8.91 10.30 3.33
CA GLY A 21 8.20 9.96 2.11
C GLY A 21 7.01 9.04 2.35
N CYS A 22 6.66 8.24 1.33
CA CYS A 22 5.58 7.27 1.39
C CYS A 22 5.91 6.11 2.35
N GLN A 23 4.97 5.74 3.22
CA GLN A 23 5.15 4.70 4.23
C GLN A 23 3.90 3.84 4.36
N VAL A 24 4.06 2.57 4.70
CA VAL A 24 2.92 1.73 5.11
C VAL A 24 2.46 2.21 6.48
N GLU A 25 1.17 2.48 6.64
CA GLU A 25 0.54 2.83 7.93
C GLU A 25 -0.19 1.62 8.53
N TYR A 26 -0.63 0.68 7.69
CA TYR A 26 -1.30 -0.54 8.08
C TYR A 26 -1.14 -1.62 7.00
N SER A 27 -1.08 -2.88 7.44
CA SER A 27 -1.10 -4.04 6.56
C SER A 27 -1.90 -5.18 7.16
N TYR A 28 -2.66 -5.89 6.33
CA TYR A 28 -3.28 -7.17 6.70
C TYR A 28 -3.15 -8.19 5.56
N PRO A 29 -2.56 -9.37 5.79
CA PRO A 29 -1.78 -9.73 6.98
C PRO A 29 -0.53 -8.84 7.12
N ASP A 30 0.21 -8.98 8.23
CA ASP A 30 1.46 -8.24 8.43
C ASP A 30 2.41 -8.43 7.24
N LEU A 31 2.78 -7.32 6.61
CA LEU A 31 3.60 -7.34 5.40
C LEU A 31 5.01 -7.84 5.67
N TYR A 32 5.54 -7.51 6.85
CA TYR A 32 6.84 -7.97 7.32
C TYR A 32 6.75 -8.39 8.80
N PRO A 33 6.77 -9.71 9.10
CA PRO A 33 6.57 -10.22 10.45
C PRO A 33 7.55 -9.63 11.46
N GLY A 34 7.03 -9.14 12.59
CA GLY A 34 7.84 -8.53 13.65
C GLY A 34 8.27 -7.08 13.39
N HIS A 35 7.96 -6.53 12.21
CA HIS A 35 8.30 -5.17 11.81
C HIS A 35 7.04 -4.46 11.32
N PRO A 36 6.19 -3.98 12.24
CA PRO A 36 4.98 -3.27 11.86
C PRO A 36 5.33 -2.07 10.99
N ASN A 37 4.60 -1.87 9.88
CA ASN A 37 4.75 -0.76 8.95
C ASN A 37 5.99 -0.79 8.05
N GLU A 38 6.76 -1.88 8.04
CA GLU A 38 7.88 -2.06 7.10
C GLU A 38 7.51 -3.00 5.94
N CYS A 39 8.18 -2.80 4.80
CA CYS A 39 8.06 -3.69 3.65
C CYS A 39 9.24 -4.68 3.64
N PRO A 40 9.01 -5.93 3.20
CA PRO A 40 10.11 -6.86 2.96
C PRO A 40 11.06 -6.30 1.88
N PRO A 41 12.34 -6.72 1.86
CA PRO A 41 13.35 -6.14 0.97
C PRO A 41 12.96 -6.10 -0.51
N GLY A 42 12.26 -7.14 -1.00
CA GLY A 42 11.79 -7.22 -2.39
C GLY A 42 10.71 -6.18 -2.74
N TRP A 43 10.02 -5.63 -1.75
CA TRP A 43 8.90 -4.67 -1.91
C TRP A 43 9.22 -3.31 -1.27
N LYS A 44 10.49 -2.98 -1.07
CA LYS A 44 10.92 -1.72 -0.44
C LYS A 44 10.28 -0.46 -1.05
N TYR A 45 9.99 -0.47 -2.36
CA TYR A 45 9.40 0.68 -3.07
C TYR A 45 7.88 0.62 -3.21
N LEU A 46 7.23 -0.40 -2.64
CA LEU A 46 5.77 -0.56 -2.67
C LEU A 46 5.04 0.73 -2.25
N PRO A 47 5.40 1.42 -1.14
CA PRO A 47 4.67 2.60 -0.70
C PRO A 47 4.71 3.74 -1.73
N THR A 48 5.85 3.93 -2.40
CA THR A 48 6.02 4.97 -3.42
C THR A 48 5.23 4.64 -4.70
N LEU A 49 5.12 3.35 -5.05
CA LEU A 49 4.28 2.92 -6.17
C LEU A 49 2.78 3.04 -5.86
N ALA A 50 2.41 2.85 -4.58
CA ALA A 50 1.02 2.93 -4.14
C ALA A 50 0.49 4.36 -4.03
N LEU A 51 1.36 5.31 -3.71
CA LEU A 51 1.01 6.73 -3.59
C LEU A 51 2.03 7.58 -4.36
N PRO A 52 1.88 7.72 -5.68
CA PRO A 52 2.78 8.54 -6.48
C PRO A 52 2.58 10.03 -6.17
N ASP A 53 3.65 10.80 -6.33
CA ASP A 53 3.70 12.21 -5.93
C ASP A 53 2.57 13.05 -6.54
N GLY A 54 2.13 12.74 -7.77
CA GLY A 54 1.07 13.47 -8.47
C GLY A 54 -0.35 13.27 -7.92
N SER A 55 -0.63 12.26 -7.10
CA SER A 55 -2.00 11.90 -6.73
C SER A 55 -2.74 12.99 -5.93
N HIS A 56 -2.03 13.89 -5.25
CA HIS A 56 -2.65 15.01 -4.52
C HIS A 56 -3.34 16.06 -5.41
N ASN A 57 -3.02 16.06 -6.71
CA ASN A 57 -3.62 16.93 -7.72
C ASN A 57 -5.03 16.48 -8.12
N TYR A 58 -5.44 15.27 -7.74
CA TYR A 58 -6.72 14.68 -8.08
C TYR A 58 -7.54 14.42 -6.82
N ASP A 59 -8.86 14.40 -6.96
CA ASP A 59 -9.77 14.07 -5.84
C ASP A 59 -9.84 12.55 -5.62
N THR A 60 -9.76 11.79 -6.71
CA THR A 60 -9.60 10.34 -6.71
C THR A 60 -8.62 9.95 -7.80
N ASP A 61 -7.69 9.06 -7.48
CA ASP A 61 -6.70 8.55 -8.44
C ASP A 61 -6.51 7.05 -8.21
N THR A 62 -6.17 6.32 -9.27
CA THR A 62 -5.99 4.87 -9.23
C THR A 62 -4.78 4.53 -10.07
N VAL A 63 -3.83 3.83 -9.45
CA VAL A 63 -2.63 3.39 -10.14
C VAL A 63 -2.52 1.89 -10.11
N PHE A 64 -1.82 1.34 -11.11
CA PHE A 64 -1.61 -0.09 -11.25
C PHE A 64 -0.11 -0.34 -11.32
N PHE A 65 0.37 -1.32 -10.57
CA PHE A 65 1.78 -1.68 -10.60
C PHE A 65 1.97 -3.19 -10.38
N HIS A 66 3.16 -3.65 -10.73
CA HIS A 66 3.58 -5.03 -10.58
C HIS A 66 4.69 -5.13 -9.53
N LEU A 67 4.65 -6.17 -8.71
CA LEU A 67 5.70 -6.53 -7.77
C LEU A 67 6.18 -7.95 -8.05
N PRO A 68 7.46 -8.25 -7.82
CA PRO A 68 7.93 -9.63 -7.85
C PRO A 68 7.28 -10.42 -6.71
N SER A 69 6.94 -11.68 -6.94
CA SER A 69 6.51 -12.55 -5.83
C SER A 69 7.65 -12.78 -4.84
N LEU A 70 7.33 -12.81 -3.54
CA LEU A 70 8.29 -13.08 -2.47
C LEU A 70 8.58 -14.57 -2.29
N THR A 71 7.71 -15.44 -2.80
CA THR A 71 7.79 -16.90 -2.61
C THR A 71 8.20 -17.64 -3.88
N SER A 72 7.83 -17.13 -5.06
CA SER A 72 8.04 -17.81 -6.34
C SER A 72 8.58 -16.86 -7.41
N PRO A 73 9.83 -17.04 -7.90
CA PRO A 73 10.46 -16.13 -8.87
C PRO A 73 9.73 -15.99 -10.21
N LYS A 74 8.83 -16.92 -10.55
CA LYS A 74 8.08 -16.93 -11.82
C LYS A 74 6.68 -16.32 -11.69
N GLN A 75 6.34 -15.75 -10.54
CA GLN A 75 5.05 -15.14 -10.26
C GLN A 75 5.18 -13.64 -10.02
N THR A 76 4.12 -12.92 -10.35
CA THR A 76 3.99 -11.47 -10.17
C THR A 76 2.77 -11.20 -9.31
N VAL A 77 2.90 -10.22 -8.42
CA VAL A 77 1.80 -9.68 -7.61
C VAL A 77 1.35 -8.37 -8.25
N TYR A 78 0.04 -8.20 -8.38
CA TYR A 78 -0.58 -6.99 -8.93
C TYR A 78 -1.06 -6.10 -7.79
N GLY A 79 -0.67 -4.82 -7.84
CA GLY A 79 -1.13 -3.80 -6.90
C GLY A 79 -2.20 -2.93 -7.52
N TYR A 80 -3.28 -2.69 -6.76
CA TYR A 80 -4.39 -1.80 -7.13
C TYR A 80 -4.72 -0.83 -5.98
N PRO A 81 -3.87 0.18 -5.73
CA PRO A 81 -4.17 1.28 -4.81
C PRO A 81 -5.20 2.25 -5.38
N VAL A 82 -6.04 2.78 -4.48
CA VAL A 82 -6.92 3.92 -4.76
C VAL A 82 -6.56 5.02 -3.78
N PHE A 83 -6.22 6.20 -4.32
CA PHE A 83 -6.11 7.42 -3.54
C PHE A 83 -7.45 8.15 -3.58
N ASP A 84 -7.95 8.54 -2.40
CA ASP A 84 -9.13 9.39 -2.26
C ASP A 84 -8.81 10.54 -1.30
N LYS A 85 -8.87 11.76 -1.83
CA LYS A 85 -8.53 13.00 -1.11
C LYS A 85 -9.52 13.32 0.01
N PHE A 86 -10.79 12.96 -0.16
CA PHE A 86 -11.80 13.15 0.86
C PHE A 86 -11.60 12.17 2.02
N LEU A 87 -11.33 10.90 1.71
CA LEU A 87 -11.00 9.88 2.71
C LEU A 87 -9.72 10.25 3.48
N TRP A 88 -8.69 10.70 2.77
CA TRP A 88 -7.46 11.23 3.37
C TRP A 88 -7.71 12.43 4.30
N ARG A 89 -8.58 13.39 3.91
CA ARG A 89 -8.90 14.53 4.78
C ARG A 89 -9.63 14.10 6.04
N LYS A 90 -10.54 13.13 5.95
CA LYS A 90 -11.25 12.59 7.12
C LYS A 90 -10.30 11.88 8.09
N SER A 91 -9.30 11.15 7.61
CA SER A 91 -8.33 10.49 8.49
C SER A 91 -7.45 11.49 9.29
N LYS A 92 -7.35 12.75 8.84
CA LYS A 92 -6.63 13.82 9.55
C LYS A 92 -7.46 14.56 10.60
N ILE A 93 -8.77 14.33 10.67
CA ILE A 93 -9.62 14.96 11.69
C ILE A 93 -9.43 14.19 13.00
N LYS A 94 -8.65 14.74 13.94
CA LYS A 94 -8.60 14.22 15.30
C LYS A 94 -9.94 14.49 16.00
N PRO A 95 -10.48 13.54 16.79
CA PRO A 95 -11.62 13.84 17.63
C PRO A 95 -11.22 14.96 18.61
N GLN A 96 -11.96 16.08 18.59
CA GLN A 96 -11.85 17.07 19.66
C GLN A 96 -12.37 16.39 20.93
N THR A 97 -11.51 16.34 21.95
CA THR A 97 -11.85 15.89 23.31
C THR A 97 -12.27 17.10 24.12
#